data_AF-A0A0C9SM31-F1
#
_entry.id   AF-A0A0C9SM31-F1
#
_cell.length_a   1.000
_cell.length_b   1.000
_cell.length_c   1.000
_cell.angle_alpha   90.00
_cell.angle_beta   90.00
_cell.angle_gamma   90.00
#
_symmetry.space_group_name_H-M   'P 1'
#
loop_
_entity.id
_entity.type
_entity.pdbx_description
1 polymer ?
#
loop_
_entity_poly.entity_id
_entity_poly.type
_entity_poly.pdbx_seq_one_letter_code
_entity_poly.pdbx_strand_id
1 'polypeptide(L)'
;MDEEQEREVVHEIEHETQVERPPKVPVASHQLHSDVETFVQLGSIPRGSTAFVKIFESLTNTSAAFKECDRWTDSVFATADFCNTVQLEPDTTADPYLRAVNWVISSDKDQPPILVVVSPYEAHRLLPTIRDSKTVHLHIYTPRTVQSMPPCDDLKLYSIPAVPNTWTPPSFLVDHLNVFAGQLYLRDYATYIRLCRFLCLQARDLEADGDFIIQSDGFIKPEDRPPKARTGGSFQESPILSLKKLFGLRRKGMTYAPTHMGKILDARLLTEDDFRDQTCDDGRDQTDSTL
;
A
#
# COMPACT_ATOMS: atom_id res chain seq x y z
N MET A 1 -54.28 -41.84 -2.13
CA MET A 1 -53.16 -41.31 -2.93
C MET A 1 -52.65 -40.15 -2.12
N ASP A 2 -51.72 -40.44 -1.21
CA ASP A 2 -51.08 -39.43 -0.35
C ASP A 2 -49.79 -39.02 -1.07
N GLU A 3 -49.73 -37.77 -1.51
CA GLU A 3 -48.54 -37.18 -2.12
C GLU A 3 -47.68 -36.55 -1.02
N GLU A 4 -46.51 -37.14 -0.77
CA GLU A 4 -45.49 -36.57 0.10
C GLU A 4 -44.74 -35.46 -0.66
N GLN A 5 -44.77 -34.23 -0.16
CA GLN A 5 -43.94 -33.13 -0.66
C GLN A 5 -42.67 -33.02 0.19
N GLU A 6 -41.52 -33.28 -0.43
CA GLU A 6 -40.21 -32.99 0.15
C GLU A 6 -39.91 -31.49 0.02
N ARG A 7 -39.69 -30.83 1.15
CA ARG A 7 -39.32 -29.40 1.23
C ARG A 7 -37.84 -29.32 1.60
N GLU A 8 -36.99 -28.99 0.64
CA GLU A 8 -35.56 -28.72 0.90
C GLU A 8 -35.42 -27.48 1.80
N VAL A 9 -34.91 -27.67 3.01
CA VAL A 9 -34.60 -26.59 3.95
C VAL A 9 -33.14 -26.20 3.72
N VAL A 10 -32.92 -25.05 3.08
CA VAL A 10 -31.59 -24.44 2.99
C VAL A 10 -31.18 -24.02 4.40
N HIS A 11 -30.19 -24.72 4.98
CA HIS A 11 -29.61 -24.36 6.27
C HIS A 11 -28.71 -23.14 6.06
N GLU A 12 -29.24 -21.94 6.32
CA GLU A 12 -28.40 -20.76 6.48
C GLU A 12 -27.68 -20.86 7.84
N ILE A 13 -26.39 -21.22 7.80
CA ILE A 13 -25.53 -21.20 8.97
C ILE A 13 -25.09 -19.74 9.18
N GLU A 14 -25.73 -19.05 10.12
CA GLU A 14 -25.29 -17.74 10.59
C GLU A 14 -23.98 -17.89 11.38
N HIS A 15 -22.86 -17.49 10.78
CA HIS A 15 -21.56 -17.41 11.47
C HIS A 15 -21.47 -16.07 12.21
N GLU A 16 -21.87 -16.04 13.49
CA GLU A 16 -21.62 -14.88 14.35
C GLU A 16 -20.11 -14.73 14.60
N THR A 17 -19.51 -13.73 13.96
CA THR A 17 -18.10 -13.39 14.19
C THR A 17 -17.99 -12.56 15.47
N GLN A 18 -17.44 -13.12 16.54
CA GLN A 18 -17.15 -12.37 17.76
C GLN A 18 -16.00 -11.38 17.47
N VAL A 19 -16.32 -10.09 17.35
CA VAL A 19 -15.33 -9.04 17.10
C VAL A 19 -14.60 -8.72 18.40
N GLU A 20 -13.43 -9.31 18.61
CA GLU A 20 -12.52 -8.89 19.67
C GLU A 20 -11.98 -7.49 19.35
N ARG A 21 -12.41 -6.49 20.13
CA ARG A 21 -11.93 -5.11 19.96
C ARG A 21 -10.55 -4.99 20.61
N PRO A 22 -9.62 -4.23 20.01
CA PRO A 22 -8.35 -3.92 20.65
C PRO A 22 -8.56 -3.39 22.08
N PRO A 23 -7.64 -3.66 23.01
CA PRO A 23 -7.69 -3.13 24.36
C PRO A 23 -7.90 -1.61 24.36
N LYS A 24 -8.67 -1.09 25.33
CA LYS A 24 -8.85 0.36 25.46
C LYS A 24 -7.54 0.98 25.95
N VAL A 25 -6.81 1.61 25.04
CA VAL A 25 -5.57 2.35 25.32
C VAL A 25 -5.84 3.85 25.21
N PRO A 26 -5.23 4.71 26.06
CA PRO A 26 -5.33 6.16 25.92
C PRO A 26 -4.91 6.62 24.52
N VAL A 27 -5.74 7.48 23.91
CA VAL A 27 -5.47 8.05 22.59
C VAL A 27 -4.31 9.04 22.68
N ALA A 28 -3.39 9.00 21.73
CA ALA A 28 -2.33 10.01 21.64
C ALA A 28 -2.95 11.39 21.33
N SER A 29 -2.46 12.44 21.99
CA SER A 29 -2.95 13.79 21.71
C SER A 29 -2.44 14.23 20.34
N HIS A 30 -3.36 14.57 19.44
CA HIS A 30 -3.01 15.05 18.12
C HIS A 30 -2.27 16.38 18.17
N GLN A 31 -1.18 16.49 17.42
CA GLN A 31 -0.36 17.71 17.36
C GLN A 31 0.08 17.96 15.93
N LEU A 32 -0.10 19.20 15.47
CA LEU A 32 0.45 19.64 14.20
C LEU A 32 1.85 20.18 14.44
N HIS A 33 2.86 19.54 13.85
CA HIS A 33 4.25 19.95 14.00
C HIS A 33 4.57 21.13 13.07
N SER A 34 5.37 22.10 13.53
CA SER A 34 5.75 23.30 12.77
C SER A 34 6.45 22.97 11.44
N ASP A 35 7.26 21.92 11.43
CA ASP A 35 7.93 21.46 10.21
C ASP A 35 6.96 20.90 9.15
N VAL A 36 5.81 20.37 9.57
CA VAL A 36 4.75 19.93 8.65
C VAL A 36 4.07 21.14 8.02
N GLU A 37 3.82 22.20 8.81
CA GLU A 37 3.34 23.48 8.28
C GLU A 37 4.35 24.09 7.30
N THR A 38 5.63 24.05 7.67
CA THR A 38 6.73 24.55 6.83
C THR A 38 6.83 23.75 5.52
N PHE A 39 6.68 22.43 5.56
CA PHE A 39 6.64 21.59 4.37
C PHE A 39 5.47 21.96 3.45
N VAL A 40 4.27 22.17 3.99
CA VAL A 40 3.11 22.60 3.18
C VAL A 40 3.31 23.96 2.53
N GLN A 41 3.96 24.89 3.25
CA GLN A 41 4.25 26.24 2.73
C GLN A 41 5.36 26.24 1.68
N LEU A 42 6.43 25.47 1.91
CA LEU A 42 7.63 25.52 1.08
C LEU A 42 7.65 24.44 -0.01
N GLY A 43 6.99 23.30 0.18
CA GLY A 43 7.08 22.11 -0.66
C GLY A 43 8.31 21.22 -0.40
N SER A 44 9.15 21.55 0.59
CA SER A 44 10.35 20.77 0.92
C SER A 44 10.39 20.45 2.40
N ILE A 45 10.82 19.22 2.73
CA ILE A 45 10.97 18.79 4.12
C ILE A 45 12.19 19.50 4.73
N PRO A 46 12.06 20.16 5.90
CA PRO A 46 13.20 20.75 6.59
C PRO A 46 14.26 19.69 6.94
N ARG A 47 15.53 20.03 6.71
CA ARG A 47 16.65 19.09 6.99
C ARG A 47 16.70 18.75 8.47
N GLY A 48 16.80 17.45 8.79
CA GLY A 48 16.87 16.96 10.16
C GLY A 48 15.55 17.04 10.93
N SER A 49 14.42 17.28 10.25
CA SER A 49 13.11 17.27 10.88
C SER A 49 12.81 15.90 11.49
N THR A 50 12.36 15.89 12.74
CA THR A 50 11.88 14.69 13.43
C THR A 50 10.40 14.43 13.18
N ALA A 51 9.71 15.34 12.48
CA ALA A 51 8.28 15.24 12.20
C ALA A 51 7.97 14.24 11.09
N PHE A 52 8.95 13.90 10.26
CA PHE A 52 8.81 13.01 9.12
C PHE A 52 9.63 11.75 9.36
N VAL A 53 8.96 10.61 9.26
CA VAL A 53 9.55 9.28 9.39
C VAL A 53 9.40 8.58 8.05
N LYS A 54 10.41 7.85 7.56
CA LYS A 54 10.22 7.06 6.34
C LYS A 54 9.14 6.01 6.59
N ILE A 55 8.28 5.76 5.61
CA ILE A 55 7.08 4.94 5.82
C ILE A 55 7.35 3.53 6.36
N PHE A 56 8.48 2.90 6.01
CA PHE A 56 8.80 1.57 6.54
C PHE A 56 9.55 1.61 7.88
N GLU A 57 10.26 2.71 8.17
CA GLU A 57 10.86 2.95 9.49
C GLU A 57 9.77 3.20 10.55
N SER A 58 8.61 3.72 10.16
CA SER A 58 7.48 3.91 11.08
C SER A 58 6.89 2.60 11.62
N LEU A 59 7.24 1.46 11.02
CA LEU A 59 6.79 0.13 11.45
C LEU A 59 7.70 -0.49 12.54
N THR A 60 8.75 0.20 12.98
CA THR A 60 9.74 -0.33 13.95
C THR A 60 9.10 -0.80 15.26
N ASN A 61 8.02 -0.14 15.72
CA ASN A 61 7.30 -0.51 16.95
C ASN A 61 6.15 -1.51 16.70
N THR A 62 6.19 -2.23 15.59
CA THR A 62 5.20 -3.25 15.20
C THR A 62 5.87 -4.60 14.99
N SER A 63 5.09 -5.68 15.01
CA SER A 63 5.59 -7.01 14.64
C SER A 63 6.05 -7.10 13.17
N ALA A 64 5.62 -6.15 12.33
CA ALA A 64 5.93 -6.04 10.91
C ALA A 64 7.16 -5.16 10.60
N ALA A 65 8.01 -4.89 11.60
CA ALA A 65 9.27 -4.18 11.40
C ALA A 65 10.13 -4.85 10.30
N PHE A 66 10.79 -4.01 9.49
CA PHE A 66 11.73 -4.45 8.47
C PHE A 66 13.16 -4.35 9.01
N LYS A 67 14.00 -5.34 8.72
CA LYS A 67 15.43 -5.29 9.08
C LYS A 67 16.20 -4.33 8.18
N GLU A 68 15.91 -4.38 6.88
CA GLU A 68 16.56 -3.60 5.83
C GLU A 68 15.67 -2.42 5.39
N CYS A 69 15.36 -1.51 6.33
CA CYS A 69 14.50 -0.35 6.06
C CYS A 69 15.10 0.62 5.02
N ASP A 70 16.43 0.67 4.94
CA ASP A 70 17.22 1.50 4.02
C ASP A 70 17.11 1.08 2.56
N ARG A 71 16.53 -0.09 2.27
CA ARG A 71 16.26 -0.57 0.90
C ARG A 71 14.97 0.00 0.34
N TRP A 72 14.10 0.51 1.20
CA TRP A 72 12.91 1.24 0.77
C TRP A 72 13.27 2.65 0.32
N THR A 73 12.27 3.37 -0.18
CA THR A 73 12.46 4.69 -0.77
C THR A 73 12.69 5.75 0.32
N ASP A 74 13.62 6.65 0.06
CA ASP A 74 13.87 7.85 0.87
C ASP A 74 12.99 9.04 0.49
N SER A 75 11.89 8.81 -0.24
CA SER A 75 11.03 9.86 -0.78
C SER A 75 9.55 9.66 -0.44
N VAL A 76 9.22 8.64 0.37
CA VAL A 76 7.89 8.44 0.92
C VAL A 76 7.98 8.43 2.43
N PHE A 77 7.28 9.36 3.05
CA PHE A 77 7.30 9.60 4.49
C PHE A 77 5.91 9.48 5.09
N ALA A 78 5.85 9.33 6.41
CA ALA A 78 4.67 9.51 7.22
C ALA A 78 4.98 10.53 8.33
N THR A 79 3.99 11.31 8.72
CA THR A 79 4.14 12.26 9.83
C THR A 79 4.16 11.54 11.18
N ALA A 80 4.83 12.14 12.16
CA ALA A 80 4.83 11.65 13.53
C ALA A 80 3.41 11.53 14.11
N ASP A 81 2.49 12.44 13.78
CA ASP A 81 1.08 12.35 14.20
C ASP A 81 0.36 11.18 13.54
N PHE A 82 0.64 10.87 12.25
CA PHE A 82 0.10 9.70 11.59
C PHE A 82 0.54 8.40 12.29
N CYS A 83 1.82 8.31 12.64
CA CYS A 83 2.43 7.13 13.25
C CYS A 83 2.01 6.93 14.71
N ASN A 84 1.87 8.01 15.48
CA ASN A 84 1.57 7.96 16.92
C ASN A 84 0.07 8.08 17.17
N THR A 85 -0.61 6.93 17.25
CA THR A 85 -2.07 6.88 17.35
C THR A 85 -2.57 6.66 18.78
N VAL A 86 -1.77 5.97 19.60
CA VAL A 86 -2.08 5.60 20.98
C VAL A 86 -0.83 5.76 21.85
N GLN A 87 -1.04 5.94 23.15
CA GLN A 87 0.03 5.91 24.14
C GLN A 87 0.33 4.46 24.51
N LEU A 88 1.35 3.88 23.89
CA LEU A 88 1.75 2.49 24.15
C LEU A 88 2.62 2.40 25.40
N GLU A 89 2.36 1.38 26.20
CA GLU A 89 3.31 0.94 27.22
C GLU A 89 4.57 0.37 26.54
N PRO A 90 5.75 0.42 27.20
CA PRO A 90 7.04 0.04 26.58
C PRO A 90 7.09 -1.34 25.93
N ASP A 91 6.28 -2.29 26.40
CA ASP A 91 6.28 -3.69 25.93
C ASP A 91 5.11 -4.02 24.98
N THR A 92 4.33 -3.02 24.53
CA THR A 92 3.16 -3.23 23.68
C THR A 92 3.44 -2.82 22.23
N THR A 93 3.12 -3.70 21.27
CA THR A 93 3.24 -3.37 19.85
C THR A 93 2.09 -2.49 19.36
N ALA A 94 2.38 -1.63 18.37
CA ALA A 94 1.39 -0.74 17.75
C ALA A 94 0.47 -1.46 16.75
N ASP A 95 0.60 -2.78 16.62
CA ASP A 95 -0.03 -3.66 15.63
C ASP A 95 -1.52 -3.37 15.37
N PRO A 96 -2.41 -3.35 16.38
CA PRO A 96 -3.84 -3.15 16.14
C PRO A 96 -4.21 -1.70 15.85
N TYR A 97 -3.26 -0.76 16.00
CA TYR A 97 -3.49 0.68 15.92
C TYR A 97 -2.92 1.33 14.66
N LEU A 98 -2.48 0.52 13.69
CA LEU A 98 -2.07 1.01 12.36
C LEU A 98 -3.24 1.72 11.66
N ARG A 99 -3.04 3.01 11.36
CA ARG A 99 -4.01 3.84 10.63
C ARG A 99 -4.03 3.53 9.15
N ALA A 100 -5.22 3.49 8.56
CA ALA A 100 -5.37 3.41 7.11
C ALA A 100 -4.71 4.62 6.44
N VAL A 101 -4.05 4.37 5.31
CA VAL A 101 -3.43 5.40 4.48
C VAL A 101 -4.51 5.98 3.59
N ASN A 102 -5.02 7.16 3.94
CA ASN A 102 -6.12 7.81 3.22
C ASN A 102 -5.76 9.19 2.66
N TRP A 103 -4.77 9.85 3.27
CA TRP A 103 -4.39 11.23 2.98
C TRP A 103 -2.90 11.26 2.67
N VAL A 104 -2.56 11.66 1.44
CA VAL A 104 -1.18 11.72 0.97
C VAL A 104 -0.94 13.12 0.42
N ILE A 105 0.08 13.81 0.90
CA ILE A 105 0.53 15.08 0.32
C ILE A 105 1.69 14.79 -0.63
N SER A 106 1.62 15.25 -1.87
CA SER A 106 2.75 15.22 -2.80
C SER A 106 3.41 16.58 -2.92
N SER A 107 4.71 16.58 -3.23
CA SER A 107 5.42 17.77 -3.69
C SER A 107 6.47 17.43 -4.73
N ASP A 108 6.50 18.19 -5.83
CA ASP A 108 7.46 18.02 -6.92
C ASP A 108 8.68 18.96 -6.82
N LYS A 109 8.79 19.71 -5.72
CA LYS A 109 9.83 20.71 -5.55
C LYS A 109 11.22 20.09 -5.50
N ASP A 110 11.33 18.97 -4.79
CA ASP A 110 12.52 18.13 -4.74
C ASP A 110 12.40 17.00 -5.78
N GLN A 111 13.55 16.49 -6.25
CA GLN A 111 13.60 15.38 -7.21
C GLN A 111 14.42 14.22 -6.63
N PRO A 112 13.86 12.99 -6.56
CA PRO A 112 12.49 12.62 -6.96
C PRO A 112 11.41 13.31 -6.07
N PRO A 113 10.16 13.42 -6.56
CA PRO A 113 9.03 13.96 -5.80
C PRO A 113 8.88 13.29 -4.43
N ILE A 114 8.38 14.05 -3.47
CA ILE A 114 8.17 13.59 -2.10
C ILE A 114 6.68 13.29 -1.91
N LEU A 115 6.38 12.13 -1.32
CA LEU A 115 5.05 11.78 -0.83
C LEU A 115 5.07 11.72 0.70
N VAL A 116 4.08 12.33 1.34
CA VAL A 116 3.93 12.32 2.80
C VAL A 116 2.54 11.85 3.17
N VAL A 117 2.45 10.72 3.87
CA VAL A 117 1.22 10.25 4.50
C VAL A 117 0.97 11.07 5.76
N VAL A 118 -0.21 11.70 5.84
CA VAL A 118 -0.60 12.55 6.96
C VAL A 118 -1.81 11.97 7.70
N SER A 119 -1.97 12.36 8.95
CA SER A 119 -3.16 11.96 9.70
C SER A 119 -4.40 12.73 9.21
N PRO A 120 -5.62 12.20 9.44
CA PRO A 120 -6.85 12.95 9.15
C PRO A 120 -6.91 14.30 9.89
N TYR A 121 -6.33 14.39 11.09
CA TYR A 121 -6.27 15.62 11.86
C TYR A 121 -5.38 16.67 11.17
N GLU A 122 -4.16 16.27 10.78
CA GLU A 122 -3.24 17.15 10.06
C GLU A 122 -3.82 17.59 8.71
N ALA A 123 -4.38 16.65 7.95
CA ALA A 123 -5.03 16.93 6.67
C ALA A 123 -6.13 18.00 6.82
N HIS A 124 -6.96 17.89 7.85
CA HIS A 124 -8.02 18.86 8.12
C HIS A 124 -7.46 20.24 8.51
N ARG A 125 -6.45 20.28 9.39
CA ARG A 125 -5.85 21.53 9.89
C ARG A 125 -5.07 22.27 8.81
N LEU A 126 -4.40 21.54 7.93
CA LEU A 126 -3.57 22.10 6.85
C LEU A 126 -4.38 22.45 5.60
N LEU A 127 -5.63 21.98 5.49
CA LEU A 127 -6.46 22.14 4.31
C LEU A 127 -6.55 23.60 3.78
N PRO A 128 -6.71 24.63 4.62
CA PRO A 128 -6.73 26.02 4.14
C PRO A 128 -5.41 26.41 3.47
N THR A 129 -4.28 26.11 4.10
CA THR A 129 -2.94 26.42 3.57
C THR A 129 -2.63 25.62 2.30
N ILE A 130 -3.03 24.36 2.25
CA ILE A 130 -2.84 23.49 1.08
C ILE A 130 -3.61 24.04 -0.11
N ARG A 131 -4.87 24.49 0.07
CA ARG A 131 -5.70 25.04 -1.02
C ARG A 131 -5.04 26.22 -1.75
N ASP A 132 -4.31 27.04 -1.00
CA ASP A 132 -3.62 28.21 -1.55
C ASP A 132 -2.19 27.89 -2.04
N SER A 133 -1.71 26.68 -1.79
CA SER A 133 -0.37 26.25 -2.20
C SER A 133 -0.29 25.99 -3.70
N LYS A 134 0.91 26.20 -4.26
CA LYS A 134 1.24 25.86 -5.66
C LYS A 134 2.29 24.76 -5.75
N THR A 135 2.81 24.31 -4.62
CA THR A 135 3.95 23.40 -4.53
C THR A 135 3.58 22.05 -3.95
N VAL A 136 2.47 21.97 -3.22
CA VAL A 136 1.98 20.73 -2.62
C VAL A 136 0.55 20.43 -3.04
N HIS A 137 0.22 19.15 -3.13
CA HIS A 137 -1.13 18.67 -3.44
C HIS A 137 -1.54 17.61 -2.41
N LEU A 138 -2.70 17.76 -1.80
CA LEU A 138 -3.33 16.76 -0.95
C LEU A 138 -4.18 15.83 -1.80
N HIS A 139 -3.88 14.53 -1.74
CA HIS A 139 -4.55 13.47 -2.44
C HIS A 139 -5.40 12.64 -1.48
N ILE A 140 -6.65 12.41 -1.85
CA ILE A 140 -7.44 11.31 -1.29
C ILE A 140 -6.94 10.04 -1.96
N TYR A 141 -6.49 9.11 -1.14
CA TYR A 141 -5.94 7.84 -1.57
C TYR A 141 -6.68 6.70 -0.88
N THR A 142 -6.85 5.58 -1.59
CA THR A 142 -7.38 4.36 -1.00
C THR A 142 -6.68 3.16 -1.64
N PRO A 143 -6.09 2.25 -0.84
CA PRO A 143 -5.46 1.06 -1.40
C PRO A 143 -6.51 0.14 -2.01
N ARG A 144 -6.19 -0.44 -3.17
CA ARG A 144 -7.09 -1.38 -3.86
C ARG A 144 -7.15 -2.72 -3.12
N THR A 145 -8.13 -2.86 -2.23
CA THR A 145 -8.30 -4.07 -1.40
C THR A 145 -9.34 -5.05 -1.94
N VAL A 146 -10.15 -4.62 -2.90
CA VAL A 146 -11.15 -5.44 -3.59
C VAL A 146 -10.90 -5.33 -5.10
N GLN A 147 -11.05 -6.44 -5.83
CA GLN A 147 -10.74 -6.49 -7.26
C GLN A 147 -11.60 -5.52 -8.08
N SER A 148 -12.88 -5.36 -7.73
CA SER A 148 -13.82 -4.45 -8.40
C SER A 148 -13.58 -2.97 -8.12
N MET A 149 -12.72 -2.62 -7.15
CA MET A 149 -12.38 -1.21 -6.94
C MET A 149 -11.54 -0.69 -8.10
N PRO A 150 -11.83 0.52 -8.62
CA PRO A 150 -10.96 1.17 -9.59
C PRO A 150 -9.59 1.46 -8.97
N PRO A 151 -8.50 1.39 -9.76
CA PRO A 151 -7.17 1.72 -9.27
C PRO A 151 -7.09 3.20 -8.89
N CYS A 152 -6.58 3.49 -7.68
CA CYS A 152 -6.38 4.86 -7.17
C CYS A 152 -4.89 5.23 -7.07
N ASP A 153 -4.04 4.38 -7.63
CA ASP A 153 -2.59 4.42 -7.50
C ASP A 153 -1.98 5.58 -8.31
N ASP A 154 -2.74 6.26 -9.18
CA ASP A 154 -2.29 7.46 -9.89
C ASP A 154 -2.38 8.73 -9.03
N LEU A 155 -2.92 8.63 -7.81
CA LEU A 155 -3.19 9.74 -6.89
C LEU A 155 -4.11 10.81 -7.49
N LYS A 156 -4.92 10.48 -8.50
CA LYS A 156 -5.84 11.42 -9.17
C LYS A 156 -7.31 11.24 -8.80
N LEU A 157 -7.63 10.28 -7.92
CA LEU A 157 -9.01 10.08 -7.44
C LEU A 157 -9.65 11.40 -7.01
N TYR A 158 -8.96 12.15 -6.15
CA TYR A 158 -9.31 13.52 -5.81
C TYR A 158 -8.10 14.24 -5.20
N SER A 159 -7.78 15.43 -5.69
CA SER A 159 -6.62 16.20 -5.25
C SER A 159 -6.97 17.66 -4.97
N ILE A 160 -6.43 18.24 -3.90
CA ILE A 160 -6.57 19.65 -3.50
C ILE A 160 -5.18 20.26 -3.31
N PRO A 161 -4.83 21.34 -4.03
CA PRO A 161 -5.48 21.79 -5.26
C PRO A 161 -5.37 20.71 -6.35
N ALA A 162 -6.18 20.82 -7.40
CA ALA A 162 -6.15 19.85 -8.50
C ALA A 162 -4.73 19.74 -9.09
N VAL A 163 -4.20 18.52 -9.21
CA VAL A 163 -2.96 18.30 -9.93
C VAL A 163 -3.16 18.50 -11.44
N PRO A 164 -2.13 18.98 -12.17
CA PRO A 164 -2.20 19.04 -13.63
C PRO A 164 -2.45 17.65 -14.24
N ASN A 165 -3.20 17.57 -15.33
CA ASN A 165 -3.46 16.29 -16.00
C ASN A 165 -2.18 15.57 -16.46
N THR A 166 -1.13 16.34 -16.76
CA THR A 166 0.19 15.87 -17.14
C THR A 166 1.02 15.32 -15.98
N TRP A 167 0.67 15.68 -14.73
CA TRP A 167 1.37 15.19 -13.56
C TRP A 167 1.06 13.72 -13.34
N THR A 168 2.08 12.92 -13.08
CA THR A 168 1.93 11.51 -12.71
C THR A 168 3.03 11.17 -11.71
N PRO A 169 2.71 10.56 -10.56
CA PRO A 169 3.73 10.20 -9.60
C PRO A 169 4.63 9.10 -10.19
N PRO A 170 5.95 9.14 -9.92
CA PRO A 170 6.85 8.05 -10.30
C PRO A 170 6.36 6.70 -9.78
N SER A 171 6.32 5.69 -10.66
CA SER A 171 5.73 4.39 -10.33
C SER A 171 6.36 3.71 -9.12
N PHE A 172 7.68 3.86 -8.92
CA PHE A 172 8.37 3.26 -7.77
C PHE A 172 7.89 3.86 -6.43
N LEU A 173 7.56 5.15 -6.36
CA LEU A 173 7.03 5.78 -5.13
C LEU A 173 5.64 5.24 -4.81
N VAL A 174 4.81 5.12 -5.84
CA VAL A 174 3.46 4.56 -5.74
C VAL A 174 3.52 3.11 -5.31
N ASP A 175 4.41 2.29 -5.86
CA ASP A 175 4.54 0.89 -5.47
C ASP A 175 4.85 0.76 -3.97
N HIS A 176 5.78 1.59 -3.47
CA HIS A 176 6.17 1.58 -2.05
C HIS A 176 5.01 2.05 -1.16
N LEU A 177 4.29 3.10 -1.58
CA LEU A 177 3.07 3.57 -0.92
C LEU A 177 1.99 2.49 -0.88
N ASN A 178 1.75 1.81 -2.00
CA ASN A 178 0.76 0.75 -2.16
C ASN A 178 1.06 -0.44 -1.24
N VAL A 179 2.33 -0.86 -1.19
CA VAL A 179 2.78 -1.92 -0.28
C VAL A 179 2.58 -1.51 1.18
N PHE A 180 2.99 -0.30 1.56
CA PHE A 180 2.81 0.21 2.92
C PHE A 180 1.32 0.32 3.32
N ALA A 181 0.48 0.73 2.39
CA ALA A 181 -0.97 0.85 2.58
C ALA A 181 -1.69 -0.50 2.64
N GLY A 182 -1.04 -1.60 2.24
CA GLY A 182 -1.65 -2.93 2.21
C GLY A 182 -2.57 -3.17 1.00
N GLN A 183 -2.25 -2.57 -0.15
CA GLN A 183 -2.98 -2.79 -1.39
C GLN A 183 -2.85 -4.25 -1.86
N LEU A 184 -3.98 -4.90 -2.17
CA LEU A 184 -4.03 -6.33 -2.47
C LEU A 184 -3.99 -6.65 -3.97
N TYR A 185 -4.54 -5.76 -4.79
CA TYR A 185 -4.62 -5.93 -6.24
C TYR A 185 -3.71 -4.91 -6.92
N LEU A 186 -2.82 -5.41 -7.78
CA LEU A 186 -1.92 -4.59 -8.57
C LEU A 186 -2.63 -4.10 -9.85
N ARG A 187 -2.22 -2.93 -10.34
CA ARG A 187 -2.76 -2.29 -11.54
C ARG A 187 -2.64 -3.15 -12.80
N ASP A 188 -1.45 -3.68 -13.04
CA ASP A 188 -1.10 -4.36 -14.29
C ASP A 188 0.08 -5.34 -14.07
N TYR A 189 0.32 -6.16 -15.10
CA TYR A 189 1.41 -7.13 -15.08
C TYR A 189 2.80 -6.47 -15.00
N ALA A 190 2.97 -5.30 -15.61
CA ALA A 190 4.23 -4.55 -15.55
C ALA A 190 4.57 -4.12 -14.11
N THR A 191 3.56 -3.74 -13.33
CA THR A 191 3.68 -3.41 -11.90
C THR A 191 4.06 -4.64 -11.09
N TYR A 192 3.49 -5.81 -11.40
CA TYR A 192 3.91 -7.08 -10.79
C TYR A 192 5.40 -7.37 -11.02
N ILE A 193 5.87 -7.30 -12.27
CA ILE A 193 7.30 -7.55 -12.58
C ILE A 193 8.20 -6.55 -11.85
N ARG A 194 7.85 -5.26 -11.87
CA ARG A 194 8.62 -4.20 -11.21
C ARG A 194 8.71 -4.43 -9.69
N LEU A 195 7.60 -4.79 -9.05
CA LEU A 195 7.57 -5.10 -7.63
C LEU A 195 8.39 -6.36 -7.30
N CYS A 196 8.27 -7.43 -8.09
CA CYS A 196 9.10 -8.64 -7.93
C CYS A 196 10.59 -8.33 -8.08
N ARG A 197 10.99 -7.45 -8.99
CA ARG A 197 12.38 -7.00 -9.12
C ARG A 197 12.88 -6.20 -7.93
N PHE A 198 12.05 -5.29 -7.42
CA PHE A 198 12.38 -4.54 -6.21
C PHE A 198 12.55 -5.48 -5.00
N LEU A 199 11.62 -6.42 -4.79
CA LEU A 199 11.64 -7.38 -3.69
C LEU A 199 12.58 -8.57 -3.90
N CYS A 200 13.30 -8.62 -5.02
CA CYS A 200 14.21 -9.72 -5.39
C CYS A 200 13.55 -11.10 -5.45
N LEU A 201 12.31 -11.15 -5.95
CA LEU A 201 11.51 -12.36 -6.07
C LEU A 201 11.60 -12.95 -7.47
N GLN A 202 11.35 -14.24 -7.60
CA GLN A 202 11.13 -14.91 -8.88
C GLN A 202 9.90 -14.35 -9.59
N ALA A 203 10.04 -14.13 -10.90
CA ALA A 203 8.94 -13.83 -11.80
C ALA A 203 9.28 -14.39 -13.20
N ARG A 204 8.27 -14.51 -14.07
CA ARG A 204 8.41 -15.20 -15.36
C ARG A 204 9.38 -14.54 -16.34
N ASP A 205 9.66 -13.25 -16.19
CA ASP A 205 10.62 -12.53 -17.03
C ASP A 205 12.08 -13.02 -16.86
N LEU A 206 12.36 -13.82 -15.82
CA LEU A 206 13.63 -14.52 -15.61
C LEU A 206 13.68 -15.94 -16.16
N GLU A 207 12.58 -16.51 -16.67
CA GLU A 207 12.56 -17.90 -17.18
C GLU A 207 13.63 -18.15 -18.27
N ALA A 208 13.96 -17.11 -19.05
CA ALA A 208 14.98 -17.18 -20.10
C ALA A 208 16.42 -17.00 -19.61
N ASP A 209 16.64 -16.63 -18.33
CA ASP A 209 17.97 -16.35 -17.78
C ASP A 209 18.68 -17.58 -17.20
N GLY A 210 18.10 -18.77 -17.40
CA GLY A 210 18.65 -20.06 -16.99
C GLY A 210 18.23 -20.48 -15.59
N ASP A 211 18.87 -21.53 -15.08
CA ASP A 211 18.59 -22.07 -13.75
C ASP A 211 19.33 -21.28 -12.68
N PHE A 212 18.60 -20.81 -11.66
CA PHE A 212 19.14 -20.17 -10.47
C PHE A 212 18.41 -20.68 -9.22
N ILE A 213 19.06 -20.56 -8.06
CA ILE A 213 18.51 -21.07 -6.81
C ILE A 213 17.50 -20.07 -6.25
N ILE A 214 16.31 -20.57 -5.93
CA ILE A 214 15.20 -19.79 -5.39
C ILE A 214 14.88 -20.33 -4.00
N GLN A 215 14.68 -19.45 -3.03
CA GLN A 215 14.25 -19.84 -1.68
C GLN A 215 12.78 -20.29 -1.68
N SER A 216 12.33 -20.97 -0.63
CA SER A 216 10.96 -21.49 -0.53
C SER A 216 9.87 -20.41 -0.54
N ASP A 217 10.23 -19.16 -0.28
CA ASP A 217 9.36 -17.99 -0.31
C ASP A 217 9.48 -17.19 -1.62
N GLY A 218 10.18 -17.73 -2.62
CA GLY A 218 10.36 -17.11 -3.93
C GLY A 218 11.50 -16.07 -4.00
N PHE A 219 12.19 -15.79 -2.89
CA PHE A 219 13.32 -14.85 -2.88
C PHE A 219 14.56 -15.43 -3.55
N ILE A 220 15.28 -14.59 -4.29
CA ILE A 220 16.54 -14.92 -4.95
C ILE A 220 17.67 -14.21 -4.20
N LYS A 221 18.57 -15.01 -3.61
CA LYS A 221 19.70 -14.49 -2.85
C LYS A 221 20.67 -13.70 -3.74
N PRO A 222 21.40 -12.71 -3.20
CA PRO A 222 22.35 -11.91 -3.97
C PRO A 222 23.31 -12.73 -4.85
N GLU A 223 23.85 -13.83 -4.33
CA GLU A 223 24.77 -14.73 -5.05
C GLU A 223 24.13 -15.47 -6.23
N ASP A 224 22.82 -15.76 -6.14
CA ASP A 224 22.07 -16.54 -7.11
C ASP A 224 21.33 -15.67 -8.13
N ARG A 225 21.41 -14.33 -8.01
CA ARG A 225 20.66 -13.42 -8.89
C ARG A 225 21.15 -13.47 -10.33
N PRO A 226 20.26 -13.73 -11.32
CA PRO A 226 20.59 -13.57 -12.72
C PRO A 226 20.84 -12.09 -13.06
N PRO A 227 21.55 -11.78 -14.16
CA PRO A 227 21.91 -10.40 -14.52
C PRO A 227 20.73 -9.42 -14.54
N LYS A 228 19.55 -9.84 -15.04
CA LYS A 228 18.34 -9.00 -15.07
C LYS A 228 17.77 -8.70 -13.68
N ALA A 229 18.06 -9.53 -12.67
CA ALA A 229 17.59 -9.36 -11.31
C ALA A 229 18.62 -8.67 -10.40
N ARG A 230 19.81 -8.33 -10.90
CA ARG A 230 20.83 -7.60 -10.15
C ARG A 230 20.55 -6.11 -10.23
N THR A 231 20.05 -5.55 -9.14
CA THR A 231 19.89 -4.10 -8.99
C THR A 231 20.82 -3.57 -7.90
N GLY A 232 21.27 -2.32 -8.03
CA GLY A 232 22.03 -1.66 -6.97
C GLY A 232 21.12 -1.40 -5.77
N GLY A 233 21.61 -1.64 -4.56
CA GLY A 233 20.82 -1.37 -3.35
C GLY A 233 19.67 -2.36 -3.10
N SER A 234 19.68 -3.54 -3.71
CA SER A 234 18.68 -4.59 -3.43
C SER A 234 18.73 -5.12 -1.99
N PHE A 235 17.62 -5.72 -1.54
CA PHE A 235 17.56 -6.52 -0.31
C PHE A 235 18.61 -7.63 -0.28
N GLN A 236 19.17 -7.92 0.89
CA GLN A 236 20.11 -9.02 1.13
C GLN A 236 19.41 -10.25 1.70
N GLU A 237 18.41 -10.03 2.56
CA GLU A 237 17.51 -11.04 3.13
C GLU A 237 16.09 -10.87 2.58
N SER A 238 15.29 -11.95 2.66
CA SER A 238 13.91 -11.93 2.19
C SER A 238 13.02 -10.98 3.00
N PRO A 239 12.35 -10.00 2.37
CA PRO A 239 11.40 -9.11 3.03
C PRO A 239 10.02 -9.77 3.23
N ILE A 240 9.80 -10.99 2.71
CA ILE A 240 8.48 -11.63 2.63
C ILE A 240 7.85 -11.84 3.99
N LEU A 241 8.61 -12.22 5.01
CA LEU A 241 8.06 -12.44 6.35
C LEU A 241 7.49 -11.15 6.96
N SER A 242 8.23 -10.03 6.87
CA SER A 242 7.75 -8.73 7.35
C SER A 242 6.56 -8.23 6.53
N LEU A 243 6.55 -8.48 5.21
CA LEU A 243 5.40 -8.18 4.36
C LEU A 243 4.16 -9.00 4.76
N LYS A 244 4.26 -10.31 4.96
CA LYS A 244 3.12 -11.15 5.41
C LYS A 244 2.51 -10.62 6.71
N LYS A 245 3.36 -10.19 7.65
CA LYS A 245 2.90 -9.55 8.89
C LYS A 245 2.22 -8.22 8.62
N LEU A 246 2.82 -7.32 7.84
CA LEU A 246 2.24 -6.02 7.49
C LEU A 246 0.85 -6.19 6.86
N PHE A 247 0.73 -7.07 5.86
CA PHE A 247 -0.53 -7.35 5.20
C PHE A 247 -1.55 -8.00 6.15
N GLY A 248 -1.10 -8.90 7.02
CA GLY A 248 -1.94 -9.45 8.09
C GLY A 248 -2.52 -8.37 9.01
N LEU A 249 -1.69 -7.42 9.45
CA LEU A 249 -2.11 -6.29 10.28
C LEU A 249 -3.10 -5.38 9.54
N ARG A 250 -2.80 -5.01 8.29
CA ARG A 250 -3.68 -4.18 7.45
C ARG A 250 -5.04 -4.84 7.17
N ARG A 251 -5.07 -6.16 7.06
CA ARG A 251 -6.28 -6.95 6.80
C ARG A 251 -7.04 -7.36 8.06
N LYS A 252 -6.48 -7.14 9.25
CA LYS A 252 -7.12 -7.42 10.55
C LYS A 252 -7.74 -8.83 10.62
N GLY A 253 -6.99 -9.83 10.14
CA GLY A 253 -7.40 -11.23 10.13
C GLY A 253 -8.19 -11.69 8.90
N MET A 254 -8.59 -10.79 7.99
CA MET A 254 -9.21 -11.19 6.72
C MET A 254 -8.19 -11.88 5.81
N THR A 255 -8.60 -13.00 5.19
CA THR A 255 -7.76 -13.73 4.24
C THR A 255 -7.52 -12.89 2.98
N TYR A 256 -6.30 -12.98 2.44
CA TYR A 256 -5.90 -12.28 1.22
C TYR A 256 -5.10 -13.17 0.25
N ALA A 257 -4.96 -14.46 0.55
CA ALA A 257 -4.27 -15.44 -0.28
C ALA A 257 -4.67 -15.46 -1.78
N PRO A 258 -5.96 -15.30 -2.17
CA PRO A 258 -6.33 -15.34 -3.59
C PRO A 258 -5.97 -14.07 -4.37
N THR A 259 -5.61 -12.98 -3.67
CA THR A 259 -5.30 -11.68 -4.28
C THR A 259 -3.94 -11.69 -4.97
N HIS A 260 -3.61 -10.64 -5.73
CA HIS A 260 -2.29 -10.55 -6.37
C HIS A 260 -1.16 -10.52 -5.34
N MET A 261 -1.28 -9.68 -4.30
CA MET A 261 -0.30 -9.66 -3.22
C MET A 261 -0.27 -10.96 -2.43
N GLY A 262 -1.41 -11.62 -2.21
CA GLY A 262 -1.44 -12.95 -1.58
C GLY A 262 -0.63 -13.98 -2.36
N LYS A 263 -0.84 -14.06 -3.67
CA LYS A 263 -0.07 -14.93 -4.58
C LYS A 263 1.43 -14.60 -4.54
N ILE A 264 1.80 -13.32 -4.62
CA ILE A 264 3.21 -12.87 -4.54
C ILE A 264 3.87 -13.32 -3.23
N LEU A 265 3.19 -13.09 -2.10
CA LEU A 265 3.74 -13.43 -0.78
C LEU A 265 3.81 -14.94 -0.52
N ASP A 266 2.99 -15.74 -1.21
CA ASP A 266 3.05 -17.20 -1.19
C ASP A 266 3.91 -17.80 -2.31
N ALA A 267 4.81 -17.00 -2.90
CA ALA A 267 5.75 -17.41 -3.95
C ALA A 267 5.07 -17.98 -5.22
N ARG A 268 3.82 -17.59 -5.48
CA ARG A 268 3.08 -17.99 -6.68
C ARG A 268 3.34 -16.99 -7.80
N LEU A 269 3.70 -17.52 -8.97
CA LEU A 269 3.92 -16.73 -10.17
C LEU A 269 2.57 -16.25 -10.72
N LEU A 270 2.50 -14.97 -11.07
CA LEU A 270 1.38 -14.41 -11.81
C LEU A 270 1.69 -14.39 -13.31
N THR A 271 0.62 -14.42 -14.08
CA THR A 271 0.60 -14.32 -15.54
C THR A 271 -0.17 -13.08 -15.96
N GLU A 272 -0.11 -12.72 -17.23
CA GLU A 272 -0.94 -11.63 -17.77
C GLU A 272 -2.44 -11.91 -17.63
N ASP A 273 -2.85 -13.18 -17.64
CA ASP A 273 -4.26 -13.59 -17.48
C ASP A 273 -4.83 -13.16 -16.12
N ASP A 274 -4.02 -13.15 -15.07
CA ASP A 274 -4.44 -12.69 -13.74
C ASP A 274 -4.89 -11.21 -13.73
N PHE A 275 -4.58 -10.44 -14.78
CA PHE A 275 -4.89 -9.01 -14.88
C PHE A 275 -6.00 -8.68 -15.89
N ARG A 276 -6.46 -9.65 -16.70
CA ARG A 276 -7.42 -9.39 -17.80
C ARG A 276 -8.81 -9.02 -17.30
N ASP A 277 -9.27 -9.63 -16.21
CA ASP A 277 -10.61 -9.41 -15.65
C ASP A 277 -10.82 -8.04 -14.98
N GLN A 278 -9.79 -7.18 -14.97
CA GLN A 278 -9.86 -5.86 -14.36
C GLN A 278 -10.39 -4.77 -15.31
N THR A 279 -10.60 -5.08 -16.58
CA THR A 279 -10.89 -4.09 -17.65
C THR A 279 -12.31 -4.21 -18.23
N CYS A 280 -13.15 -5.10 -17.72
CA CYS A 280 -14.49 -5.34 -18.26
C CYS A 280 -15.58 -4.62 -17.46
N ASP A 281 -15.63 -3.29 -17.51
CA ASP A 281 -16.90 -2.54 -17.35
C ASP A 281 -16.87 -1.13 -17.96
N ASP A 282 -16.21 -0.95 -19.11
CA ASP A 282 -16.41 0.25 -19.93
C ASP A 282 -17.22 -0.12 -21.18
N GLY A 283 -18.54 0.13 -21.10
CA GLY A 283 -19.38 0.51 -22.22
C GLY A 283 -19.68 -0.54 -23.28
N ARG A 284 -20.71 -1.37 -23.05
CA ARG A 284 -21.58 -1.86 -24.12
C ARG A 284 -23.02 -1.45 -23.85
N ASP A 285 -23.30 -0.19 -24.15
CA ASP A 285 -24.64 0.25 -24.56
C ASP A 285 -24.49 1.03 -25.87
N GLN A 286 -24.34 0.29 -26.95
CA GLN A 286 -24.57 0.74 -28.32
C GLN A 286 -25.33 -0.36 -29.07
N THR A 287 -26.63 -0.39 -28.85
CA THR A 287 -27.69 -0.94 -29.73
C THR A 287 -28.97 -0.29 -29.20
N ASP A 288 -29.87 0.35 -29.93
CA ASP A 288 -30.12 0.40 -31.36
C ASP A 288 -31.03 1.62 -31.58
N SER A 289 -30.69 2.49 -32.54
CA SER A 289 -31.62 3.51 -33.03
C SER A 289 -31.59 3.43 -34.54
N THR A 290 -32.34 2.47 -35.07
CA THR A 290 -32.75 2.47 -36.45
C THR A 290 -34.19 1.94 -36.57
N LEU A 291 -35.04 2.82 -37.12
CA LEU A 291 -36.45 2.70 -37.54
C LEU A 291 -37.52 2.99 -36.48
#